data_AF-A0A938YV03-F1
#
_entry.id   AF-A0A938YV03-F1
#
_cell.length_a   1.000
_cell.length_b   1.000
_cell.length_c   1.000
_cell.angle_alpha   90.00
_cell.angle_beta   90.00
_cell.angle_gamma   90.00
#
_symmetry.space_group_name_H-M   'P 1'
#
loop_
_entity.id
_entity.type
_entity.pdbx_description
1 polymer ?
#
loop_
_entity_poly.entity_id
_entity_poly.type
_entity_poly.pdbx_seq_one_letter_code
_entity_poly.pdbx_strand_id
1 'polypeptide(L)'
;MKESETLDVKALLEEAKASEHGEAYRTLDKNPNFRIGVGVRLTTPNKHSFFVEILLYLCPSFKNADLNVLEKSLNCLKELKSRNYALTCQDGNCVSCEATVSPTRLTEEYGKIRALITAGFG
;
A
#
# COMPACT_ATOMS: atom_id res chain seq x y z
N MET A 1 -7.69 4.96 19.03
CA MET A 1 -7.60 5.59 17.69
C MET A 1 -6.33 6.41 17.66
N LYS A 2 -5.31 6.01 16.89
CA LYS A 2 -4.21 6.95 16.58
C LYS A 2 -4.73 7.90 15.52
N GLU A 3 -4.57 9.19 15.74
CA GLU A 3 -4.81 10.23 14.76
C GLU A 3 -4.18 9.82 13.44
N SER A 4 -4.91 9.95 12.34
CA SER A 4 -4.34 9.79 11.02
C SER A 4 -3.25 10.86 10.89
N GLU A 5 -1.98 10.47 10.98
CA GLU A 5 -0.87 11.33 10.55
C GLU A 5 -1.24 11.81 9.15
N THR A 6 -1.51 13.11 9.04
CA THR A 6 -1.78 13.75 7.76
C THR A 6 -0.58 13.51 6.87
N LEU A 7 -0.80 12.84 5.74
CA LEU A 7 0.25 12.50 4.81
C LEU A 7 0.97 13.76 4.31
N ASP A 8 2.19 13.99 4.80
CA ASP A 8 3.03 15.09 4.33
C ASP A 8 3.82 14.64 3.09
N VAL A 9 3.21 14.92 1.93
CA VAL A 9 3.77 14.64 0.61
C VAL A 9 5.12 15.33 0.40
N LYS A 10 5.32 16.52 0.99
CA LYS A 10 6.58 17.26 0.85
C LYS A 10 7.68 16.62 1.67
N ALA A 11 7.40 16.27 2.92
CA ALA A 11 8.35 15.57 3.77
C ALA A 11 8.80 14.25 3.13
N LEU A 12 7.86 13.47 2.60
CA LEU A 12 8.15 12.21 1.92
C LEU A 12 9.08 12.39 0.72
N LEU A 13 8.91 13.47 -0.06
CA LEU A 13 9.77 13.78 -1.19
C LEU A 13 11.18 14.21 -0.76
N GLU A 14 11.30 15.04 0.29
CA GLU A 14 12.61 15.46 0.80
C GLU A 14 13.40 14.29 1.38
N GLU A 15 12.73 13.35 2.04
CA GLU A 15 13.35 12.11 2.49
C GLU A 15 13.87 11.26 1.34
N ALA A 16 13.11 11.12 0.25
CA ALA A 16 13.57 10.36 -0.91
C ALA A 16 14.80 11.02 -1.56
N LYS A 17 14.85 12.36 -1.60
CA LYS A 17 16.03 13.12 -2.08
C LYS A 17 17.25 12.94 -1.18
N ALA A 18 17.04 12.79 0.12
CA ALA A 18 18.11 12.54 1.09
C ALA A 18 18.53 11.06 1.17
N SER A 19 17.71 10.14 0.64
CA SER A 19 17.98 8.70 0.67
C SER A 19 19.02 8.28 -0.38
N GLU A 20 19.83 7.28 -0.04
CA GLU A 20 20.83 6.69 -0.95
C GLU A 20 20.18 6.04 -2.19
N HIS A 21 18.98 5.47 -2.02
CA HIS A 21 18.29 4.73 -3.08
C HIS A 21 17.27 5.56 -3.85
N GLY A 22 17.14 6.86 -3.53
CA GLY A 22 16.13 7.72 -4.17
C GLY A 22 14.69 7.30 -3.86
N GLU A 23 14.44 6.63 -2.75
CA GLU A 23 13.11 6.16 -2.36
C GLU A 23 12.84 6.45 -0.89
N ALA A 24 11.63 6.92 -0.61
CA ALA A 24 11.10 7.00 0.75
C ALA A 24 9.72 6.34 0.80
N TYR A 25 9.45 5.66 1.90
CA TYR A 25 8.21 4.92 2.13
C TYR A 25 7.70 5.13 3.56
N ARG A 26 6.38 5.20 3.70
CA ARG A 26 5.68 5.35 4.98
C ARG A 26 4.52 4.38 5.06
N THR A 27 4.51 3.54 6.10
CA THR A 27 3.36 2.71 6.42
C THR A 27 2.35 3.55 7.19
N LEU A 28 1.13 3.64 6.69
CA LEU A 28 0.06 4.45 7.28
C LEU A 28 -1.00 3.61 7.99
N ASP A 29 -1.22 2.38 7.54
CA ASP A 29 -2.14 1.43 8.18
C ASP A 29 -1.56 0.02 8.13
N LYS A 30 -1.78 -0.76 9.19
CA LYS A 30 -1.36 -2.16 9.24
C LYS A 30 -2.14 -2.95 10.27
N ASN A 31 -2.39 -4.21 9.93
CA ASN A 31 -2.85 -5.24 10.86
C ASN A 31 -2.26 -6.60 10.43
N PRO A 32 -2.64 -7.73 11.05
CA PRO A 32 -2.10 -9.03 10.65
C PRO A 32 -2.42 -9.44 9.20
N ASN A 33 -3.51 -8.94 8.61
CA ASN A 33 -3.99 -9.33 7.29
C ASN A 33 -3.49 -8.41 6.17
N PHE A 34 -3.14 -7.16 6.50
CA PHE A 34 -2.67 -6.21 5.50
C PHE A 34 -1.70 -5.15 6.02
N ARG A 35 -0.99 -4.52 5.08
CA ARG A 35 -0.25 -3.27 5.27
C ARG A 35 -0.60 -2.31 4.15
N ILE A 36 -0.86 -1.05 4.47
CA ILE A 36 -1.01 0.03 3.50
C ILE A 36 0.09 1.04 3.75
N GLY A 37 0.82 1.39 2.70
CA GLY A 37 1.76 2.49 2.75
C GLY A 37 1.79 3.29 1.48
N VAL A 38 2.49 4.39 1.56
CA VAL A 38 2.70 5.34 0.48
C VAL A 38 4.17 5.62 0.37
N GLY A 39 4.64 5.81 -0.85
CA GLY A 39 6.03 6.13 -1.09
C GLY A 39 6.21 7.04 -2.27
N VAL A 40 7.47 7.41 -2.48
CA VAL A 40 7.92 8.17 -3.62
C VAL A 40 9.25 7.62 -4.07
N ARG A 41 9.41 7.45 -5.39
CA ARG A 41 10.66 7.02 -6.02
C ARG A 41 11.17 8.11 -6.95
N LEU A 42 12.46 8.40 -6.88
CA LEU A 42 13.19 9.24 -7.80
C LEU A 42 13.68 8.38 -8.96
N THR A 43 13.31 8.73 -10.18
CA THR A 43 13.72 8.00 -11.40
C THR A 43 14.91 8.65 -12.08
N THR A 44 14.96 9.98 -12.05
CA THR A 44 16.11 10.80 -12.44
C THR A 44 16.17 12.02 -11.52
N PRO A 45 17.27 12.79 -11.50
CA PRO A 45 17.27 14.09 -10.85
C PRO A 45 16.06 14.90 -11.35
N ASN A 46 15.21 15.35 -10.43
CA ASN A 46 13.95 16.07 -10.65
C ASN A 46 12.72 15.29 -11.16
N LYS A 47 12.82 13.99 -11.48
CA LYS A 47 11.64 13.16 -11.79
C LYS A 47 11.32 12.22 -10.64
N HIS A 48 10.10 12.30 -10.16
CA HIS A 48 9.63 11.49 -9.05
C HIS A 48 8.21 10.97 -9.33
N SER A 49 7.91 9.81 -8.78
CA SER A 49 6.61 9.16 -8.87
C SER A 49 6.17 8.75 -7.49
N PHE A 50 4.98 9.20 -7.08
CA PHE A 50 4.35 8.73 -5.85
C PHE A 50 3.60 7.43 -6.12
N PHE A 51 3.51 6.58 -5.12
CA PHE A 51 2.81 5.32 -5.21
C PHE A 51 2.09 4.99 -3.90
N VAL A 52 1.03 4.17 -4.01
CA VAL A 52 0.36 3.51 -2.90
C VAL A 52 0.66 2.03 -3.02
N GLU A 53 1.18 1.42 -1.95
CA GLU A 53 1.39 -0.01 -1.83
C GLU A 53 0.41 -0.61 -0.81
N ILE A 54 -0.18 -1.74 -1.16
CA ILE A 54 -0.92 -2.62 -0.26
C ILE A 54 -0.24 -3.97 -0.26
N LEU A 55 0.16 -4.47 0.91
CA LEU A 55 0.49 -5.88 1.09
C LEU A 55 -0.73 -6.59 1.67
N LEU A 56 -1.18 -7.66 0.99
CA LEU A 56 -2.23 -8.54 1.49
C LEU A 56 -1.61 -9.89 1.88
N TYR A 57 -1.68 -10.24 3.16
CA TYR A 57 -1.16 -11.51 3.69
C TYR A 57 -2.22 -12.59 3.54
N LEU A 58 -1.95 -13.57 2.67
CA LEU A 58 -2.91 -14.64 2.35
C LEU A 58 -3.04 -15.66 3.48
N CYS A 59 -1.95 -15.90 4.20
CA CYS A 59 -1.88 -16.81 5.34
C CYS A 59 -1.14 -16.13 6.50
N PRO A 60 -1.81 -15.23 7.26
CA PRO A 60 -1.18 -14.50 8.36
C PRO A 60 -0.82 -15.42 9.54
N SER A 61 -1.55 -16.53 9.69
CA SER A 61 -1.20 -17.63 10.60
C SER A 61 -0.54 -18.76 9.79
N PHE A 62 0.70 -19.09 10.11
CA PHE A 62 1.42 -20.21 9.50
C PHE A 62 0.89 -21.60 9.92
N LYS A 63 -0.11 -21.66 10.80
CA LYS A 63 -0.60 -22.93 11.36
C LYS A 63 -1.71 -23.55 10.53
N ASN A 64 -2.68 -22.76 10.09
CA ASN A 64 -3.83 -23.25 9.34
C ASN A 64 -4.26 -22.19 8.31
N ALA A 65 -4.64 -22.64 7.12
CA ALA A 65 -5.26 -21.77 6.13
C ALA A 65 -6.65 -21.33 6.63
N ASP A 66 -6.87 -20.03 6.71
CA ASP A 66 -8.18 -19.45 6.99
C ASP A 66 -8.88 -19.14 5.66
N LEU A 67 -9.87 -19.95 5.30
CA LEU A 67 -10.59 -19.81 4.03
C LEU A 67 -11.34 -18.47 3.92
N ASN A 68 -11.80 -17.91 5.04
CA ASN A 68 -12.49 -16.62 5.06
C ASN A 68 -11.49 -15.48 4.77
N VAL A 69 -10.29 -15.54 5.35
CA VAL A 69 -9.21 -14.58 5.03
C VAL A 69 -8.80 -14.68 3.56
N LEU A 70 -8.71 -15.89 3.02
CA LEU A 70 -8.38 -16.11 1.61
C LEU A 70 -9.46 -15.56 0.67
N GLU A 71 -10.74 -15.80 0.98
CA GLU A 71 -11.86 -15.26 0.18
C GLU A 71 -11.89 -13.73 0.22
N LYS A 72 -11.77 -13.13 1.41
CA LYS A 72 -11.69 -11.67 1.59
C LYS A 72 -10.50 -11.07 0.85
N SER A 73 -9.34 -11.73 0.92
CA SER A 73 -8.13 -11.32 0.21
C SER A 73 -8.33 -11.38 -1.30
N LEU A 74 -8.91 -12.46 -1.82
CA LEU A 74 -9.21 -12.61 -3.25
C LEU A 74 -10.16 -11.52 -3.75
N ASN A 75 -11.20 -11.19 -2.99
CA ASN A 75 -12.13 -10.12 -3.34
C ASN A 75 -11.41 -8.76 -3.36
N CYS A 76 -10.56 -8.47 -2.37
CA CYS A 76 -9.75 -7.25 -2.38
C CYS A 76 -8.80 -7.20 -3.60
N LEU A 77 -8.15 -8.31 -3.94
CA LEU A 77 -7.26 -8.39 -5.10
C LEU A 77 -7.98 -8.13 -6.43
N LYS A 78 -9.20 -8.66 -6.60
CA LYS A 78 -10.03 -8.39 -7.78
C LYS A 78 -10.39 -6.90 -7.88
N GLU A 79 -10.80 -6.30 -6.78
CA GLU A 79 -11.12 -4.87 -6.72
C GLU A 79 -9.90 -4.00 -7.04
N LEU A 80 -8.74 -4.30 -6.43
CA LEU A 80 -7.48 -3.60 -6.71
C LEU A 80 -7.07 -3.75 -8.18
N LYS A 81 -7.20 -4.95 -8.75
CA LYS A 81 -6.92 -5.19 -10.17
C LYS A 81 -7.82 -4.38 -11.08
N SER A 82 -9.12 -4.27 -10.76
CA SER A 82 -10.08 -3.45 -11.53
C SER A 82 -9.75 -1.95 -11.47
N ARG A 83 -9.04 -1.51 -10.43
CA ARG A 83 -8.54 -0.14 -10.23
C ARG A 83 -7.14 0.09 -10.84
N ASN A 84 -6.64 -0.86 -11.63
CA ASN A 84 -5.32 -0.83 -12.28
C ASN A 84 -4.12 -0.90 -11.33
N TYR A 85 -4.27 -1.50 -10.15
CA TYR A 85 -3.11 -1.87 -9.35
C TYR A 85 -2.34 -3.00 -10.05
N ALA A 86 -1.02 -2.90 -10.02
CA ALA A 86 -0.12 -4.00 -10.37
C ALA A 86 -0.06 -4.96 -9.19
N LEU A 87 -0.32 -6.25 -9.44
CA LEU A 87 -0.31 -7.31 -8.42
C LEU A 87 0.91 -8.18 -8.64
N THR A 88 1.72 -8.34 -7.59
CA THR A 88 2.96 -9.12 -7.62
C THR A 88 3.01 -10.02 -6.40
N CYS A 89 3.22 -11.32 -6.61
CA CYS A 89 3.51 -12.25 -5.51
C CYS A 89 4.87 -11.91 -4.91
N GLN A 90 4.91 -11.74 -3.59
CA GLN A 90 6.13 -11.46 -2.83
C GLN A 90 6.50 -12.66 -1.97
N ASP A 91 7.78 -12.78 -1.66
CA ASP A 91 8.24 -13.72 -0.64
C ASP A 91 7.57 -13.37 0.71
N GLY A 92 7.13 -14.38 1.45
CA GLY A 92 6.44 -14.19 2.74
C GLY A 92 4.90 -14.27 2.68
N ASN A 93 4.34 -15.05 1.75
CA ASN A 93 2.90 -15.38 1.67
C ASN A 93 1.98 -14.16 1.52
N CYS A 94 2.46 -13.13 0.82
CA CYS A 94 1.68 -11.94 0.55
C CYS A 94 1.68 -11.55 -0.93
N VAL A 95 0.67 -10.79 -1.32
CA VAL A 95 0.59 -10.15 -2.63
C VAL A 95 0.80 -8.66 -2.42
N SER A 96 1.83 -8.10 -3.05
CA SER A 96 1.99 -6.65 -3.15
C SER A 96 1.11 -6.13 -4.28
N CYS A 97 0.36 -5.08 -3.99
CA CYS A 97 -0.49 -4.37 -4.91
C CYS A 97 -0.03 -2.92 -4.94
N GLU A 98 0.43 -2.44 -6.09
CA GLU A 98 0.95 -1.08 -6.22
C GLU A 98 0.25 -0.29 -7.34
N ALA A 99 -0.01 0.98 -7.09
CA ALA A 99 -0.39 1.93 -8.13
C ALA A 99 0.41 3.22 -8.01
N THR A 100 0.90 3.72 -9.15
CA THR A 100 1.46 5.06 -9.25
C THR A 100 0.33 6.09 -9.25
N VAL A 101 0.49 7.15 -8.46
CA VAL A 101 -0.51 8.21 -8.29
C VAL A 101 0.12 9.59 -8.34
N SER A 102 -0.65 10.58 -8.77
CA SER A 102 -0.19 11.97 -8.74
C SER A 102 -0.12 12.48 -7.29
N PRO A 103 0.81 13.39 -6.97
CA PRO A 103 0.95 13.94 -5.62
C PRO A 103 -0.36 14.54 -5.07
N THR A 104 -1.14 15.19 -5.94
CA THR A 104 -2.43 15.82 -5.61
C THR A 104 -3.54 14.83 -5.27
N ARG A 105 -3.40 13.57 -5.73
CA ARG A 105 -4.41 12.51 -5.54
C ARG A 105 -3.98 11.47 -4.49
N LEU A 106 -2.76 11.56 -3.96
CA LEU A 106 -2.19 10.56 -3.08
C LEU A 106 -3.03 10.36 -1.80
N THR A 107 -3.43 11.46 -1.15
CA THR A 107 -4.27 11.43 0.06
C THR A 107 -5.66 10.87 -0.23
N GLU A 108 -6.26 11.26 -1.37
CA GLU A 108 -7.58 10.77 -1.79
C GLU A 108 -7.54 9.27 -2.09
N GLU A 109 -6.53 8.82 -2.83
CA GLU A 109 -6.36 7.40 -3.18
C GLU A 109 -6.12 6.56 -1.93
N TYR A 110 -5.24 7.00 -1.03
CA TYR A 110 -5.05 6.36 0.26
C TYR A 110 -6.36 6.22 1.04
N GLY A 111 -7.17 7.28 1.11
CA GLY A 111 -8.47 7.24 1.79
C GLY A 111 -9.41 6.20 1.18
N LYS A 112 -9.50 6.13 -0.15
CA LYS A 112 -10.32 5.15 -0.87
C LYS A 112 -9.86 3.72 -0.63
N ILE A 113 -8.56 3.46 -0.74
CA ILE A 113 -7.98 2.13 -0.52
C ILE A 113 -8.14 1.70 0.93
N ARG A 114 -7.87 2.59 1.89
CA ARG A 114 -8.06 2.30 3.30
C ARG A 114 -9.50 1.90 3.60
N ALA A 115 -10.48 2.63 3.05
CA ALA A 115 -11.90 2.28 3.22
C ALA A 115 -12.24 0.92 2.60
N LEU A 116 -11.76 0.65 1.37
CA LEU A 116 -11.96 -0.62 0.67
C LEU A 116 -11.41 -1.81 1.47
N ILE A 117 -10.14 -1.72 1.88
CA ILE A 117 -9.45 -2.81 2.58
C ILE A 117 -10.04 -3.00 3.98
N THR A 118 -10.32 -1.91 4.70
CA THR A 118 -10.94 -1.99 6.04
C THR A 118 -12.34 -2.58 5.96
N ALA A 119 -13.13 -2.30 4.93
CA ALA A 119 -14.43 -2.94 4.73
C ALA A 119 -14.31 -4.45 4.42
N GLY A 120 -13.23 -4.88 3.75
CA GLY A 120 -12.96 -6.29 3.47
C GLY A 120 -12.55 -7.09 4.72
N PHE A 121 -11.77 -6.48 5.62
CA PHE A 121 -11.19 -7.16 6.79
C PHE A 121 -11.79 -6.78 8.15
N GLY A 122 -12.71 -5.82 8.17
CA GLY A 122 -13.52 -5.46 9.34
C GLY A 122 -14.58 -6.49 9.68
#